data_AF-G0HJ02-F1
#
_entry.id   AF-G0HJ02-F1
#
_cell.length_a   1.000
_cell.length_b   1.000
_cell.length_c   1.000
_cell.angle_alpha   90.00
_cell.angle_beta   90.00
_cell.angle_gamma   90.00
#
_symmetry.space_group_name_H-M   'P 1'
#
loop_
_entity.id
_entity.type
_entity.pdbx_description
1 polymer ?
#
loop_
_entity_poly.entity_id
_entity_poly.type
_entity_poly.pdbx_seq_one_letter_code
_entity_poly.pdbx_strand_id
1 'polypeptide(L)'
;MDFDLFMERYGYKILLGIFGMIILGMFAIIVIWAYVALKYLGLFFGGLIVALVAVRSLVNKRILDAQARVFSKYFYDDRKRR
;
A
#
# COMPACT_ATOMS: atom_id res chain seq x y z
N MET A 1 -22.60 3.42 50.51
CA MET A 1 -22.23 4.37 49.46
C MET A 1 -22.82 3.82 48.19
N ASP A 2 -23.86 4.46 47.67
CA ASP A 2 -24.63 3.91 46.55
C ASP A 2 -23.72 3.81 45.33
N PHE A 3 -23.63 2.60 44.76
CA PHE A 3 -22.84 2.31 43.57
C PHE A 3 -23.25 3.23 42.41
N ASP A 4 -24.51 3.64 42.40
CA ASP A 4 -25.10 4.59 41.47
C ASP A 4 -24.43 5.98 41.53
N LEU A 5 -24.25 6.52 42.75
CA LEU A 5 -23.58 7.81 42.97
C LEU A 5 -22.09 7.76 42.58
N PHE A 6 -21.45 6.58 42.71
CA PHE A 6 -20.08 6.35 42.26
C PHE A 6 -19.98 6.30 40.73
N MET A 7 -20.92 5.63 40.08
CA MET A 7 -20.97 5.54 38.61
C MET A 7 -21.18 6.91 37.97
N GLU A 8 -22.07 7.72 38.55
CA GLU A 8 -22.38 9.06 38.09
C GLU A 8 -21.16 10.01 38.12
N ARG A 9 -20.35 9.96 39.19
CA ARG A 9 -19.15 10.83 39.30
C ARG A 9 -17.91 10.30 38.59
N TYR A 10 -17.65 8.99 38.65
CA TYR A 10 -16.36 8.41 38.27
C TYR A 10 -16.46 7.18 37.37
N GLY A 11 -17.47 6.34 37.58
CA GLY A 11 -17.55 5.04 36.89
C GLY A 11 -17.64 5.14 35.37
N TYR A 12 -18.43 6.06 34.82
CA TYR A 12 -18.54 6.22 33.34
C TYR A 12 -17.22 6.64 32.69
N LYS A 13 -16.41 7.47 33.35
CA LYS A 13 -15.11 7.91 32.83
C LYS A 13 -14.11 6.75 32.81
N ILE A 14 -14.11 5.93 33.85
CA ILE A 14 -13.27 4.73 33.95
C ILE A 14 -13.70 3.71 32.88
N LEU A 15 -15.00 3.49 32.71
CA LEU A 15 -15.54 2.58 31.70
C LEU A 15 -15.16 3.02 30.29
N LEU A 16 -15.24 4.32 30.01
CA LEU A 16 -14.84 4.90 28.73
C LEU A 16 -13.34 4.76 28.47
N GLY A 17 -12.51 4.93 29.51
CA GLY A 17 -11.06 4.70 29.43
C GLY A 17 -10.72 3.25 29.11
N ILE A 18 -11.36 2.29 29.78
CA ILE A 18 -11.18 0.85 29.53
C ILE A 18 -11.64 0.49 28.11
N PHE A 19 -12.81 0.99 27.70
CA PHE A 19 -13.35 0.75 26.37
C PHE A 19 -12.43 1.32 25.28
N GLY A 20 -11.95 2.55 25.45
CA GLY A 20 -10.98 3.17 24.56
C GLY A 20 -9.65 2.39 24.51
N MET A 21 -9.17 1.89 25.64
CA MET A 21 -7.97 1.06 25.72
C MET A 21 -8.13 -0.26 24.95
N ILE A 22 -9.30 -0.90 25.03
CA ILE A 22 -9.59 -2.12 24.25
C ILE A 22 -9.53 -1.83 22.75
N ILE A 23 -10.20 -0.76 22.31
CA ILE A 23 -10.19 -0.37 20.90
C ILE A 23 -8.77 -0.06 20.43
N LEU A 24 -8.03 0.74 21.19
CA LEU A 24 -6.62 1.05 20.88
C LEU A 24 -5.76 -0.21 20.86
N GLY A 25 -5.99 -1.15 21.78
CA GLY A 25 -5.32 -2.44 21.81
C GLY A 25 -5.56 -3.25 20.53
N MET A 26 -6.78 -3.27 20.01
CA MET A 26 -7.09 -3.94 18.73
C MET A 26 -6.29 -3.34 17.58
N PHE A 27 -6.25 -2.02 17.47
CA PHE A 27 -5.45 -1.34 16.44
C PHE A 27 -3.95 -1.57 16.64
N ALA A 28 -3.46 -1.53 17.88
CA ALA A 28 -2.06 -1.78 18.19
C ALA A 28 -1.62 -3.18 17.75
N ILE A 29 -2.45 -4.20 17.97
CA ILE A 29 -2.16 -5.57 17.51
C ILE A 29 -2.00 -5.61 15.98
N ILE A 30 -2.92 -4.98 15.24
CA ILE A 30 -2.85 -4.92 13.77
C ILE A 30 -1.54 -4.24 13.32
N VAL A 31 -1.21 -3.10 13.93
CA VAL A 31 0.00 -2.34 13.58
C VAL A 31 1.27 -3.14 13.90
N ILE A 32 1.32 -3.81 15.06
CA ILE A 32 2.46 -4.67 15.44
C ILE A 32 2.63 -5.81 14.43
N TRP A 33 1.55 -6.48 14.04
CA TRP A 33 1.60 -7.54 13.05
C TRP A 33 2.04 -7.03 11.67
N ALA A 34 1.52 -5.88 11.24
CA ALA A 34 1.96 -5.25 10.00
C ALA A 34 3.46 -4.90 10.04
N TYR A 35 3.94 -4.36 11.17
CA TYR A 35 5.34 -4.05 11.37
C TYR A 35 6.23 -5.30 11.34
N VAL A 36 5.82 -6.38 12.03
CA VAL A 36 6.52 -7.67 12.01
C VAL A 36 6.55 -8.24 10.59
N ALA A 37 5.41 -8.25 9.90
CA ALA A 37 5.33 -8.70 8.51
C ALA A 37 6.27 -7.89 7.60
N LEU A 38 6.30 -6.56 7.71
CA LEU A 38 7.22 -5.72 6.95
C LEU A 38 8.69 -5.95 7.33
N LYS A 39 9.00 -6.18 8.61
CA LYS A 39 10.38 -6.38 9.05
C LYS A 39 10.95 -7.71 8.53
N TYR A 40 10.16 -8.78 8.56
CA TYR A 40 10.63 -10.11 8.18
C TYR A 40 10.38 -10.44 6.70
N LEU A 41 9.29 -9.93 6.11
CA LEU A 41 8.93 -10.15 4.71
C LEU A 41 9.26 -8.94 3.82
N GLY A 42 9.82 -7.86 4.37
CA GLY A 42 10.10 -6.62 3.63
C GLY A 42 11.10 -6.80 2.50
N LEU A 43 12.11 -7.65 2.66
CA LEU A 43 13.02 -8.02 1.59
C LEU A 43 12.30 -8.73 0.44
N PHE A 44 11.37 -9.63 0.77
CA PHE A 44 10.57 -10.35 -0.23
C PHE A 44 9.59 -9.42 -0.95
N PHE A 45 8.84 -8.62 -0.21
CA PHE A 45 7.92 -7.62 -0.79
C PHE A 45 8.66 -6.56 -1.60
N GLY A 46 9.76 -6.04 -1.08
CA GLY A 46 10.61 -5.07 -1.79
C GLY A 46 11.19 -5.67 -3.07
N GLY A 47 11.71 -6.89 -3.00
CA GLY A 47 12.20 -7.63 -4.17
C GLY A 47 11.12 -7.86 -5.22
N LEU A 48 9.91 -8.22 -4.79
CA LEU A 48 8.76 -8.42 -5.68
C LEU A 48 8.34 -7.11 -6.37
N ILE A 49 8.29 -6.00 -5.64
CA ILE A 49 7.99 -4.68 -6.21
C ILE A 49 9.05 -4.30 -7.25
N VAL A 50 10.34 -4.45 -6.93
CA VAL A 50 11.43 -4.14 -7.86
C VAL A 50 11.35 -5.03 -9.11
N ALA A 51 11.06 -6.32 -8.95
CA ALA A 51 10.88 -7.24 -10.07
C ALA A 51 9.70 -6.83 -10.97
N LEU A 52 8.55 -6.45 -10.39
CA LEU A 52 7.40 -5.96 -11.14
C LEU A 52 7.71 -4.67 -11.90
N VAL A 53 8.42 -3.73 -11.28
CA VAL A 53 8.85 -2.49 -11.92
C VAL A 53 9.81 -2.79 -13.08
N ALA A 54 10.77 -3.70 -12.88
CA ALA A 54 11.70 -4.10 -13.94
C ALA A 54 10.98 -4.73 -15.14
N VAL A 55 10.06 -5.67 -14.89
CA VAL A 55 9.25 -6.30 -15.94
C VAL A 55 8.42 -5.25 -16.68
N ARG A 56 7.73 -4.37 -15.96
CA ARG A 56 6.92 -3.31 -16.56
C ARG A 56 7.77 -2.36 -17.41
N SER A 57 8.96 -1.99 -16.94
CA SER A 57 9.89 -1.14 -17.68
C SER A 57 10.36 -1.80 -18.98
N LEU A 58 10.68 -3.10 -18.95
CA LEU A 58 11.09 -3.86 -20.13
C LEU A 58 9.96 -3.95 -21.17
N VAL A 59 8.73 -4.21 -20.71
CA VAL A 59 7.55 -4.23 -21.57
C VAL A 59 7.29 -2.86 -22.19
N ASN A 60 7.33 -1.80 -21.38
CA ASN A 60 7.15 -0.43 -21.88
C ASN A 60 8.20 -0.06 -22.93
N LYS A 61 9.47 -0.43 -22.71
CA LYS A 61 10.51 -0.18 -23.70
C LYS A 61 10.18 -0.83 -25.05
N ARG A 62 9.73 -2.09 -25.04
CA ARG A 62 9.33 -2.79 -26.28
C ARG A 62 8.14 -2.12 -26.96
N ILE A 63 7.16 -1.64 -26.19
CA ILE A 63 5.99 -0.93 -26.72
C ILE A 63 6.44 0.38 -27.39
N LEU A 64 7.29 1.16 -26.71
CA LEU A 64 7.81 2.42 -27.25
C LEU A 64 8.66 2.20 -28.50
N ASP A 65 9.52 1.17 -28.51
CA ASP A 65 10.31 0.81 -29.69
C ASP A 65 9.42 0.39 -30.86
N ALA A 66 8.34 -0.36 -30.61
CA ALA A 66 7.38 -0.75 -31.63
C ALA A 66 6.61 0.47 -32.19
N GLN A 67 6.17 1.38 -31.32
CA GLN A 67 5.53 2.62 -31.74
C GLN A 67 6.49 3.48 -32.56
N ALA A 68 7.73 3.65 -32.11
CA ALA A 68 8.74 4.42 -32.82
C ALA A 68 8.99 3.87 -34.24
N ARG A 69 9.02 2.55 -34.43
CA ARG A 69 9.16 1.92 -35.76
C ARG A 69 7.94 2.15 -36.66
N VAL A 70 6.74 2.13 -36.09
CA VAL A 70 5.50 2.40 -36.85
C VAL A 70 5.48 3.85 -37.30
N PHE A 71 5.75 4.78 -36.37
CA PHE A 71 5.85 6.20 -36.68
C PHE A 71 6.96 6.49 -37.70
N SER A 72 8.15 5.89 -37.54
CA SER A 72 9.21 6.10 -38.52
C SER A 72 8.84 5.57 -39.90
N LYS A 73 8.11 4.45 -39.98
CA LYS A 73 7.60 3.94 -41.25
C LYS A 73 6.56 4.86 -41.89
N TYR A 74 5.64 5.43 -41.13
CA TYR A 74 4.62 6.33 -41.72
C TYR A 74 5.16 7.71 -42.10
N PHE A 75 6.12 8.26 -41.34
CA PHE A 75 6.61 9.62 -41.54
C PHE A 75 7.91 9.72 -42.35
N TYR A 76 8.74 8.67 -42.34
CA TYR A 76 10.07 8.69 -42.99
C TYR A 76 10.30 7.56 -44.00
N ASP A 77 9.43 6.53 -44.09
CA ASP A 77 9.42 5.61 -45.24
C ASP A 77 8.69 6.31 -46.40
N ASP A 78 9.34 7.35 -46.94
CA ASP A 78 8.99 7.99 -48.20
C ASP A 78 9.37 7.03 -49.34
N ARG A 79 8.76 5.84 -49.31
CA ARG A 79 9.02 4.76 -50.24
C ARG A 79 8.35 5.12 -51.55
N LYS A 80 9.09 5.90 -52.33
CA LYS A 80 8.96 6.11 -53.77
C LYS A 80 7.55 6.50 -54.21
N ARG A 81 7.28 7.80 -54.19
CA ARG A 81 6.57 8.43 -55.32
C ARG A 81 7.36 8.10 -56.59
N ARG A 82 6.98 7.02 -57.27
CA ARG A 82 7.20 6.83 -58.71
C ARG A 82 5.93 7.28 -59.42
#